data_AF-A0AAV7UDI9-F1
#
_entry.id   AF-A0AAV7UDI9-F1
#
_cell.length_a   1.000
_cell.length_b   1.000
_cell.length_c   1.000
_cell.angle_alpha   90.00
_cell.angle_beta   90.00
_cell.angle_gamma   90.00
#
_symmetry.space_group_name_H-M   'P 1'
#
loop_
_entity.id
_entity.type
_entity.pdbx_description
1 polymer ?
#
loop_
_entity_poly.entity_id
_entity_poly.type
_entity_poly.pdbx_seq_one_letter_code
_entity_poly.pdbx_strand_id
1 'polypeptide(L)'
;MGTLETHMATVQDRDQDLLYLRSKITDLEDRSRRDNICLFRIPENEEGPDVQVFLGSILPKLISLTFDPPLELERAHRMGLKCPDGASRPRPIIAGLLRHIQTRQLLQAARNHGPFRTDKYEIRIMADYSKDTNECRQAFLALRPRLRQLEMK
;
A
#
# COMPACT_ATOMS: atom_id res chain seq x y z
N MET A 1 44.31 -16.57 20.81
CA MET A 1 43.13 -17.08 20.07
C MET A 1 41.94 -17.07 21.03
N GLY A 2 41.34 -15.91 21.37
CA GLY A 2 40.36 -15.94 22.48
C GLY A 2 39.55 -14.70 22.84
N THR A 3 39.70 -13.56 22.17
CA THR A 3 38.84 -12.39 22.42
C THR A 3 38.23 -11.86 21.12
N LEU A 4 39.05 -11.65 20.09
CA LEU A 4 38.57 -11.22 18.77
C LEU A 4 37.61 -12.22 18.12
N GLU A 5 37.93 -13.51 18.15
CA GLU A 5 37.07 -14.58 17.59
C GLU A 5 35.73 -14.66 18.33
N THR A 6 35.75 -14.52 19.65
CA THR A 6 34.54 -14.48 20.48
C THR A 6 33.69 -13.25 20.16
N HIS A 7 34.31 -12.07 20.02
CA HIS A 7 33.60 -10.86 19.63
C HIS A 7 33.00 -10.96 18.22
N MET A 8 33.70 -11.56 17.26
CA MET A 8 33.18 -11.80 15.91
C MET A 8 31.97 -12.74 15.93
N ALA A 9 32.04 -13.84 16.69
CA ALA A 9 30.91 -14.76 16.85
C ALA A 9 29.70 -14.07 17.49
N THR A 10 29.91 -13.24 18.52
CA THR A 10 28.84 -12.46 19.15
C THR A 10 28.22 -11.43 18.20
N VAL A 11 29.03 -10.77 17.36
CA VAL A 11 28.51 -9.83 16.36
C VAL A 11 27.67 -10.56 15.31
N GLN A 12 28.12 -11.72 14.83
CA GLN A 12 27.37 -12.54 13.89
C GLN A 12 26.02 -13.02 14.46
N ASP A 13 26.01 -13.47 15.71
CA ASP A 13 24.78 -13.89 16.41
C ASP A 13 23.79 -12.72 16.53
N ARG A 14 24.29 -11.54 16.91
CA ARG A 14 23.47 -10.32 16.96
C ARG A 14 22.95 -9.88 15.60
N ASP A 15 23.75 -9.98 14.55
CA ASP A 15 23.31 -9.65 13.19
C ASP A 15 22.20 -10.60 12.73
N GLN A 16 22.32 -11.89 13.07
CA GLN A 16 21.28 -12.88 12.80
C GLN A 16 19.97 -12.57 13.54
N ASP A 17 20.06 -12.20 14.82
CA ASP A 17 18.92 -11.77 15.61
C ASP A 17 18.27 -10.50 15.06
N LEU A 18 19.07 -9.51 14.66
CA LEU A 18 18.56 -8.28 14.04
C LEU A 18 17.81 -8.57 12.74
N LEU A 19 18.34 -9.46 11.90
CA LEU A 19 17.67 -9.89 10.68
C LEU A 19 16.34 -10.59 10.99
N TYR A 20 16.33 -11.50 11.98
CA TYR A 20 15.13 -12.20 12.40
C TYR A 20 14.06 -11.23 12.94
N LEU A 21 14.45 -10.31 13.83
CA LEU A 21 13.55 -9.32 14.40
C LEU A 21 13.00 -8.36 13.33
N ARG A 22 13.85 -7.91 12.40
CA ARG A 22 13.41 -7.06 11.29
C ARG A 22 12.39 -7.78 10.40
N SER A 23 12.63 -9.06 10.09
CA SER A 23 11.67 -9.87 9.34
C SER A 23 10.34 -10.01 10.09
N LYS A 24 10.37 -10.21 11.41
CA LYS A 24 9.17 -10.35 12.23
C LYS A 24 8.38 -9.03 12.32
N ILE A 25 9.06 -7.90 12.48
CA ILE A 25 8.44 -6.57 12.47
C ILE A 25 7.77 -6.32 11.13
N THR A 26 8.46 -6.62 10.02
CA THR A 26 7.91 -6.46 8.66
C THR A 26 6.63 -7.26 8.47
N ASP A 27 6.62 -8.53 8.87
CA ASP A 27 5.43 -9.40 8.79
C ASP A 27 4.27 -8.89 9.66
N LEU A 28 4.55 -8.41 10.87
CA LEU A 28 3.53 -7.83 11.75
C LEU A 28 2.94 -6.54 11.17
N GLU A 29 3.78 -5.65 10.63
CA GLU A 29 3.32 -4.43 9.97
C GLU A 29 2.45 -4.75 8.76
N ASP A 30 2.89 -5.66 7.89
CA ASP A 30 2.11 -6.04 6.70
C ASP A 30 0.79 -6.72 7.05
N ARG A 31 0.75 -7.53 8.12
CA ARG A 31 -0.50 -8.10 8.66
C ARG A 31 -1.46 -7.02 9.11
N SER A 32 -0.96 -6.02 9.83
CA SER A 32 -1.76 -4.90 10.32
C SER A 32 -2.27 -4.01 9.19
N ARG A 33 -1.50 -3.85 8.10
CA ARG A 33 -1.86 -3.01 6.95
C ARG A 33 -2.63 -3.75 5.85
N ARG A 34 -2.82 -5.06 5.98
CA ARG A 34 -3.39 -5.91 4.94
C ARG A 34 -4.78 -5.49 4.46
N ASP A 35 -5.56 -4.89 5.35
CA ASP A 35 -6.92 -4.42 5.06
C ASP A 35 -6.97 -2.98 4.57
N ASN A 36 -5.81 -2.31 4.49
CA ASN A 36 -5.70 -0.96 3.98
C ASN A 36 -5.49 -0.93 2.46
N ILE A 37 -6.06 0.10 1.83
CA ILE A 37 -5.75 0.53 0.48
C ILE A 37 -5.19 1.95 0.49
N CYS A 38 -4.27 2.21 -0.45
CA CYS A 38 -3.71 3.53 -0.72
C CYS A 38 -4.27 4.05 -2.03
N LEU A 39 -4.94 5.20 -1.97
CA LEU A 39 -5.44 5.92 -3.13
C LEU A 39 -4.54 7.12 -3.43
N PHE A 40 -4.13 7.24 -4.69
CA PHE A 40 -3.28 8.32 -5.18
C PHE A 40 -4.01 9.20 -6.20
N ARG A 41 -3.51 10.44 -6.32
CA ARG A 41 -3.92 11.42 -7.34
C ARG A 41 -5.35 11.95 -7.23
N ILE A 42 -5.97 11.80 -6.05
CA ILE A 42 -7.21 12.53 -5.74
C ILE A 42 -6.80 13.97 -5.37
N PRO A 43 -7.28 15.01 -6.06
CA PRO A 43 -6.97 16.40 -5.74
C PRO A 43 -7.31 16.72 -4.27
N GLU A 44 -6.52 17.57 -3.63
CA GLU A 44 -6.81 17.99 -2.24
C GLU A 44 -8.15 18.72 -2.19
N ASN A 45 -8.94 18.43 -1.15
CA ASN A 45 -10.27 18.97 -0.89
C ASN A 45 -11.40 18.47 -1.82
N GLU A 46 -11.12 17.62 -2.82
CA GLU A 46 -12.18 16.97 -3.63
C GLU A 46 -13.02 16.01 -2.79
N GLU A 47 -12.45 15.46 -1.71
CA GLU A 47 -13.14 14.61 -0.73
C GLU A 47 -14.22 15.33 0.08
N GLY A 48 -14.19 16.67 0.13
CA GLY A 48 -15.02 17.43 1.06
C GLY A 48 -14.63 17.21 2.54
N PRO A 49 -15.59 17.35 3.48
CA PRO A 49 -15.30 17.31 4.92
C PRO A 49 -15.06 15.90 5.46
N ASP A 50 -15.57 14.87 4.79
CA ASP A 50 -15.50 13.48 5.24
C ASP A 50 -14.98 12.56 4.12
N VAL A 51 -13.72 12.14 4.28
CA VAL A 51 -13.03 11.25 3.36
C VAL A 51 -13.70 9.88 3.28
N GLN A 52 -14.27 9.39 4.38
CA GLN A 52 -14.86 8.07 4.46
C GLN A 52 -16.17 8.02 3.67
N VAL A 53 -17.03 9.03 3.84
CA VAL A 53 -18.27 9.15 3.06
C VAL A 53 -17.95 9.32 1.57
N PHE A 54 -16.97 10.16 1.25
CA PHE A 54 -16.51 10.34 -0.13
C PHE A 54 -16.07 9.01 -0.77
N LEU A 55 -15.18 8.28 -0.11
CA LEU A 55 -14.67 7.01 -0.63
C LEU A 55 -15.76 5.93 -0.71
N GLY A 56 -16.64 5.84 0.27
CA GLY A 56 -17.78 4.92 0.26
C GLY A 56 -18.71 5.16 -0.94
N SER A 57 -18.86 6.41 -1.37
CA SER A 57 -19.70 6.77 -2.52
C SER A 57 -19.03 6.51 -3.88
N ILE A 58 -17.70 6.68 -3.97
CA ILE A 58 -16.97 6.67 -5.25
C ILE A 58 -16.40 5.29 -5.59
N LEU A 59 -15.91 4.53 -4.61
CA LEU A 59 -15.25 3.24 -4.83
C LEU A 59 -16.15 2.20 -5.53
N PRO A 60 -17.42 1.98 -5.12
CA PRO A 60 -18.30 1.04 -5.82
C PRO A 60 -18.55 1.45 -7.27
N LYS A 61 -18.71 2.76 -7.53
CA LYS A 61 -18.95 3.31 -8.88
C LYS A 61 -17.74 3.16 -9.78
N LEU A 62 -16.54 3.50 -9.28
CA LEU A 62 -15.29 3.44 -10.03
C LEU A 62 -14.98 2.03 -10.53
N ILE A 63 -15.30 1.04 -9.71
CA ILE A 63 -14.87 -0.33 -9.92
C ILE A 63 -16.00 -1.16 -10.55
N SER A 64 -17.19 -0.57 -10.67
CA SER A 64 -18.38 -1.23 -11.22
C SER A 64 -18.66 -2.58 -10.53
N LEU A 65 -18.38 -2.63 -9.22
CA LEU A 65 -18.62 -3.78 -8.36
C LEU A 65 -19.74 -3.47 -7.39
N THR A 66 -20.70 -4.37 -7.31
CA THR A 66 -21.69 -4.39 -6.24
C THR A 66 -21.11 -5.18 -5.07
N PHE A 67 -20.97 -4.52 -3.93
CA PHE A 67 -20.56 -5.18 -2.69
C PHE A 67 -21.78 -5.67 -1.94
N ASP A 68 -21.79 -6.96 -1.56
CA ASP A 68 -22.75 -7.55 -0.65
C ASP A 68 -21.99 -8.25 0.49
N PRO A 69 -22.08 -7.80 1.74
CA PRO A 69 -22.75 -6.55 2.20
C PRO A 69 -22.09 -5.27 1.63
N PRO A 70 -22.72 -4.08 1.79
CA PRO A 70 -22.18 -2.81 1.32
C PRO A 70 -20.71 -2.57 1.70
N LEU A 71 -20.02 -1.74 0.92
CA LEU A 71 -18.63 -1.38 1.19
C LEU A 71 -18.56 -0.62 2.52
N GLU A 72 -17.81 -1.17 3.48
CA GLU A 72 -17.64 -0.55 4.80
C GLU A 72 -16.17 -0.21 5.03
N LEU A 73 -15.93 1.05 5.35
CA LEU A 73 -14.63 1.58 5.72
C LEU A 73 -14.60 1.72 7.24
N GLU A 74 -13.54 1.22 7.86
CA GLU A 74 -13.28 1.43 9.29
C GLU A 74 -12.71 2.84 9.51
N ARG A 75 -11.84 3.28 8.59
CA ARG A 75 -11.14 4.57 8.67
C ARG A 75 -10.73 5.05 7.29
N ALA A 76 -10.70 6.35 7.08
CA ALA A 76 -10.10 6.95 5.90
C ALA A 76 -9.49 8.32 6.19
N HIS A 77 -8.25 8.57 5.76
CA HIS A 77 -7.56 9.84 5.99
C HIS A 77 -6.42 10.07 4.99
N ARG A 78 -6.06 11.35 4.80
CA ARG A 78 -4.86 11.75 4.02
C ARG A 78 -3.59 11.43 4.81
N MET A 79 -2.60 10.84 4.16
CA MET A 79 -1.29 10.53 4.73
C MET A 79 -0.30 11.67 4.46
N GLY A 80 0.47 12.05 5.47
CA GLY A 80 1.58 13.01 5.35
C GLY A 80 1.18 14.47 5.53
N LEU A 81 2.20 15.34 5.57
CA LEU A 81 2.06 16.77 5.80
C LEU A 81 1.55 17.48 4.54
N LYS A 82 0.62 18.42 4.71
CA LYS A 82 0.20 19.34 3.64
C LYS A 82 1.42 20.16 3.21
N CYS A 83 1.72 20.18 1.92
CA CYS A 83 2.76 21.06 1.39
C CYS A 83 2.21 22.50 1.39
N PRO A 84 2.92 23.48 1.97
CA PRO A 84 2.43 24.86 2.09
C PRO A 84 2.13 25.52 0.74
N ASP A 85 2.93 25.22 -0.28
CA ASP A 85 2.96 25.99 -1.52
C ASP A 85 2.07 25.41 -2.64
N GLY A 86 1.28 24.37 -2.36
CA GLY A 86 0.36 23.76 -3.34
C GLY A 86 1.04 23.11 -4.57
N ALA A 87 2.35 23.27 -4.72
CA ALA A 87 3.15 22.78 -5.86
C ALA A 87 3.42 21.26 -5.82
N SER A 88 3.10 20.60 -4.72
CA SER A 88 3.36 19.17 -4.53
C SER A 88 2.22 18.29 -5.06
N ARG A 89 2.55 17.02 -5.34
CA ARG A 89 1.56 16.01 -5.71
C ARG A 89 0.51 15.87 -4.59
N PRO A 90 -0.78 15.69 -4.91
CA PRO A 90 -1.82 15.50 -3.89
C PRO A 90 -1.46 14.35 -2.95
N ARG A 91 -1.70 14.52 -1.64
CA ARG A 91 -1.34 13.49 -0.66
C ARG A 91 -2.14 12.23 -0.88
N PRO A 92 -1.55 11.04 -0.70
CA PRO A 92 -2.32 9.81 -0.78
C PRO A 92 -3.36 9.74 0.35
N ILE A 93 -4.47 9.06 0.07
CA ILE A 93 -5.47 8.70 1.07
C ILE A 93 -5.24 7.24 1.44
N ILE A 94 -5.13 6.95 2.74
CA ILE A 94 -5.20 5.58 3.25
C ILE A 94 -6.63 5.33 3.70
N ALA A 95 -7.19 4.20 3.28
CA ALA A 95 -8.48 3.73 3.76
C ALA A 95 -8.34 2.30 4.28
N GLY A 96 -8.73 2.07 5.53
CA GLY A 96 -8.84 0.75 6.14
C GLY A 96 -10.25 0.22 5.93
N LEU A 97 -10.37 -0.95 5.32
CA LEU A 97 -11.65 -1.61 5.12
C LEU A 97 -11.98 -2.52 6.29
N LEU A 98 -13.26 -2.62 6.61
CA LEU A 98 -13.72 -3.51 7.67
C LEU A 98 -13.63 -5.00 7.28
N ARG A 99 -13.72 -5.31 5.98
CA ARG A 99 -13.74 -6.68 5.46
C ARG A 99 -12.59 -6.93 4.50
N HIS A 100 -11.68 -7.82 4.89
CA HIS A 100 -10.53 -8.24 4.07
C HIS A 100 -10.91 -8.69 2.64
N ILE A 101 -12.05 -9.37 2.49
CA ILE A 101 -12.54 -9.83 1.18
C ILE A 101 -12.78 -8.65 0.23
N GLN A 102 -13.36 -7.56 0.73
CA GLN A 102 -13.61 -6.35 -0.06
C GLN A 102 -12.29 -5.69 -0.45
N THR A 103 -11.29 -5.66 0.44
CA THR A 103 -9.94 -5.16 0.13
C THR A 103 -9.32 -5.94 -1.04
N ARG A 104 -9.41 -7.26 -1.00
CA ARG A 104 -8.91 -8.13 -2.08
C ARG A 104 -9.63 -7.88 -3.40
N GLN A 105 -10.96 -7.73 -3.39
CA GLN A 105 -11.75 -7.43 -4.58
C GLN A 105 -11.35 -6.09 -5.20
N LEU A 106 -11.24 -5.04 -4.38
CA LEU A 106 -10.80 -3.71 -4.82
C LEU A 106 -9.41 -3.75 -5.46
N LEU A 107 -8.45 -4.38 -4.78
CA LEU A 107 -7.08 -4.49 -5.27
C LEU A 107 -6.97 -5.33 -6.54
N GLN A 108 -7.78 -6.39 -6.65
CA GLN A 108 -7.81 -7.21 -7.85
C GLN A 108 -8.37 -6.43 -9.03
N ALA A 109 -9.46 -5.70 -8.83
CA ALA A 109 -10.05 -4.89 -9.87
C ALA A 109 -9.10 -3.76 -10.31
N ALA A 110 -8.41 -3.11 -9.36
CA ALA A 110 -7.38 -2.11 -9.67
C ALA A 110 -6.23 -2.67 -10.52
N ARG A 111 -5.82 -3.93 -10.30
CA ARG A 111 -4.80 -4.60 -11.13
C ARG A 111 -5.30 -4.91 -12.54
N ASN A 112 -6.56 -5.29 -12.67
CA ASN A 112 -7.15 -5.70 -13.95
C ASN A 112 -7.49 -4.50 -14.84
N HIS A 113 -8.10 -3.46 -14.26
CA HIS A 113 -8.57 -2.29 -15.01
C HIS A 113 -7.50 -1.19 -15.15
N GLY A 114 -6.49 -1.18 -14.29
CA GLY A 114 -5.50 -0.11 -14.24
C GLY A 114 -6.00 1.12 -13.49
N PRO A 115 -5.47 2.33 -13.79
CA PRO A 115 -5.94 3.58 -13.17
C PRO A 115 -7.41 3.86 -13.53
N PHE A 116 -8.22 4.20 -12.53
CA PHE A 116 -9.61 4.56 -12.73
C PHE A 116 -9.71 6.01 -13.16
N ARG A 117 -10.29 6.27 -14.33
CA ARG A 117 -10.42 7.62 -14.88
C ARG A 117 -11.73 8.25 -14.42
N THR A 118 -11.64 9.42 -13.81
CA THR A 118 -12.77 10.36 -13.67
C THR A 118 -12.67 11.41 -14.76
N ASP A 119 -13.70 12.25 -14.92
CA ASP A 119 -13.68 13.34 -15.91
C ASP A 119 -12.54 14.35 -15.67
N LYS A 120 -12.04 14.44 -14.44
CA LYS A 120 -11.05 15.43 -14.02
C LYS A 120 -9.64 14.84 -13.78
N TYR A 121 -9.55 13.62 -13.27
CA TYR A 121 -8.30 13.02 -12.82
C TYR A 121 -8.31 11.49 -12.83
N GLU A 122 -7.12 10.89 -12.84
CA GLU A 122 -6.95 9.44 -12.73
C GLU A 122 -6.64 9.02 -11.30
N ILE A 123 -7.42 8.10 -10.76
CA ILE A 123 -7.24 7.51 -9.43
C ILE A 123 -6.43 6.22 -9.57
N ARG A 124 -5.40 6.08 -8.75
CA ARG A 124 -4.67 4.81 -8.64
C ARG A 124 -4.87 4.22 -7.25
N ILE A 125 -5.27 2.95 -7.21
CA ILE A 125 -5.45 2.18 -5.98
C ILE A 125 -4.33 1.16 -5.87
N MET A 126 -3.68 1.08 -4.72
CA MET A 126 -2.66 0.09 -4.40
C MET A 126 -2.88 -0.47 -2.99
N ALA A 127 -2.23 -1.60 -2.69
CA ALA A 127 -2.16 -2.11 -1.33
C ALA A 127 -1.18 -1.25 -0.50
N ASP A 128 -1.47 -1.10 0.79
CA ASP A 128 -0.58 -0.50 1.76
C ASP A 128 0.39 -1.56 2.29
N TYR A 129 1.67 -1.43 1.94
CA TYR A 129 2.73 -2.32 2.42
C TYR A 129 3.67 -1.57 3.35
N SER A 130 4.33 -2.31 4.24
CA SER A 130 5.49 -1.84 4.97
C SER A 130 6.58 -1.32 4.01
N LYS A 131 7.53 -0.57 4.56
CA LYS A 131 8.64 -0.01 3.78
C LYS A 131 9.48 -1.12 3.15
N ASP A 132 9.88 -2.10 3.93
CA ASP A 132 10.73 -3.21 3.48
C ASP A 132 10.05 -4.03 2.37
N THR A 133 8.75 -4.32 2.52
CA THR A 133 7.98 -5.01 1.47
C THR A 133 7.84 -4.16 0.21
N ASN A 134 7.64 -2.84 0.33
CA ASN A 134 7.63 -1.96 -0.83
C ASN A 134 8.96 -1.92 -1.56
N GLU A 135 10.10 -1.88 -0.85
CA GLU A 135 11.44 -1.90 -1.44
C GLU A 135 11.67 -3.20 -2.23
N CYS A 136 11.36 -4.35 -1.64
CA CYS A 136 11.40 -5.65 -2.33
C CYS A 136 10.53 -5.67 -3.59
N ARG A 137 9.32 -5.11 -3.51
CA ARG A 137 8.42 -5.01 -4.67
C ARG A 137 8.98 -4.10 -5.75
N GLN A 138 9.60 -2.97 -5.41
CA GLN A 138 10.24 -2.10 -6.40
C GLN A 138 11.41 -2.79 -7.09
N ALA A 139 12.26 -3.48 -6.32
CA ALA A 139 13.35 -4.28 -6.88
C ALA A 139 12.81 -5.34 -7.87
N PHE A 140 11.73 -6.03 -7.53
CA PHE A 140 11.08 -6.98 -8.43
C PHE A 140 10.47 -6.29 -9.68
N LEU A 141 9.82 -5.14 -9.52
CA LEU A 141 9.23 -4.39 -10.63
C LEU A 141 10.28 -3.96 -11.66
N ALA A 142 11.51 -3.64 -11.21
CA ALA A 142 12.62 -3.33 -12.09
C ALA A 142 13.03 -4.52 -12.99
N LEU A 143 12.81 -5.76 -12.52
CA LEU A 143 13.10 -6.99 -13.27
C LEU A 143 11.96 -7.41 -14.22
N ARG A 144 10.74 -6.90 -14.00
CA ARG A 144 9.54 -7.30 -14.74
C ARG A 144 9.63 -7.13 -16.26
N PRO A 145 10.28 -6.09 -16.85
CA PRO A 145 10.44 -6.01 -18.30
C PRO A 145 11.23 -7.20 -18.87
N ARG A 146 12.30 -7.62 -18.18
CA ARG A 146 13.13 -8.76 -18.59
C ARG A 146 12.39 -10.08 -18.45
N LEU A 147 11.64 -10.27 -17.37
CA LEU A 147 10.82 -11.48 -17.20
C LEU A 147 9.78 -11.64 -18.32
N ARG A 148 9.16 -10.54 -18.75
CA ARG A 148 8.22 -10.54 -19.89
C ARG A 148 8.89 -10.91 -21.21
N GLN A 149 10.13 -10.51 -21.44
CA GLN A 149 10.90 -10.92 -22.64
C GLN A 149 11.20 -12.41 -22.63
N LEU A 150 11.33 -13.02 -21.45
CA LEU A 150 11.53 -14.45 -21.26
C LEU A 150 10.22 -15.24 -21.21
N GLU A 151 9.09 -14.61 -21.54
CA GLU A 151 7.74 -15.18 -21.47
C GLU A 151 7.35 -15.73 -20.08
N MET A 152 8.05 -15.28 -19.03
CA MET A 152 7.75 -15.60 -17.64
C MET A 152 6.67 -14.62 -17.13
N LYS A 153 5.55 -15.19 -16.65
CA LYS A 153 4.41 -14.43 -16.11
C LYS A 153 4.57 -14.08 -14.64
#